data_AF-A0A8I6WDR0-F1
#
_entry.id   AF-A0A8I6WDR0-F1
#
_cell.length_a   1.000
_cell.length_b   1.000
_cell.length_c   1.000
_cell.angle_alpha   90.00
_cell.angle_beta   90.00
_cell.angle_gamma   90.00
#
_symmetry.space_group_name_H-M   'P 1'
#
loop_
_entity.id
_entity.type
_entity.pdbx_description
1 polymer ?
#
loop_
_entity_poly.entity_id
_entity_poly.type
_entity_poly.pdbx_seq_one_letter_code
_entity_poly.pdbx_strand_id
1 'polypeptide(L)'
;MSRTATTVAAAPVGRSARSPTSIGLVGDEDLRARSKAYGAADAAFDARSKAAARDDEPEPQPRSLRDPPYTLDPKISDWDEQRAAWNRRHPETPPFLNNVKPRVMLVTGSSPKSCENPVGDHYLLKSIKNKIDYCRIHGLEIFYNMALLDAELAGFWAKLPLLRALFLAHPEVEFFW
;
A
#
# COMPACT_ATOMS: atom_id res chain seq x y z
N MET A 1 33.84 52.32 -37.15
CA MET A 1 32.41 52.63 -36.93
C MET A 1 31.85 51.62 -35.95
N SER A 2 31.01 52.09 -35.02
CA SER A 2 30.59 51.54 -33.72
C SER A 2 30.56 50.03 -33.48
N ARG A 3 31.14 49.64 -32.34
CA ARG A 3 30.82 48.44 -31.56
C ARG A 3 29.53 48.66 -30.77
N THR A 4 28.75 47.61 -30.54
CA THR A 4 27.86 47.55 -29.37
C THR A 4 27.73 46.09 -28.93
N ALA A 5 28.37 45.76 -27.81
CA ALA A 5 28.22 44.52 -27.09
C ALA A 5 27.16 44.74 -26.01
N THR A 6 26.12 43.90 -26.01
CA THR A 6 25.08 43.93 -24.97
C THR A 6 25.52 43.03 -23.81
N THR A 7 25.95 43.66 -22.73
CA THR A 7 26.23 43.03 -21.44
C THR A 7 24.92 42.78 -20.69
N VAL A 8 24.63 41.53 -20.32
CA VAL A 8 23.57 41.19 -19.36
C VAL A 8 24.15 41.35 -17.96
N ALA A 9 23.65 42.33 -17.20
CA ALA A 9 24.06 42.63 -15.84
C ALA A 9 23.40 41.68 -14.83
N ALA A 10 24.21 41.11 -13.94
CA ALA A 10 23.78 40.33 -12.79
C ALA A 10 23.14 41.24 -11.72
N ALA A 11 21.98 40.84 -11.19
CA ALA A 11 21.27 41.53 -10.11
C ALA A 11 21.94 41.29 -8.74
N PRO A 12 21.92 42.27 -7.82
CA PRO A 12 22.61 42.18 -6.54
C PRO A 12 21.85 41.35 -5.50
N VAL A 13 22.61 40.55 -4.76
CA VAL A 13 22.18 39.78 -3.58
C VAL A 13 21.87 40.74 -2.43
N GLY A 14 20.59 40.98 -2.16
CA GLY A 14 20.12 41.71 -0.99
C GLY A 14 20.24 40.86 0.29
N ARG A 15 21.18 41.21 1.17
CA ARG A 15 21.20 40.73 2.56
C ARG A 15 20.06 41.39 3.34
N SER A 16 18.99 40.64 3.60
CA SER A 16 17.97 41.04 4.59
C SER A 16 18.48 40.72 6.00
N ALA A 17 18.69 41.76 6.81
CA ALA A 17 19.02 41.66 8.21
C ALA A 17 17.79 41.13 8.97
N ARG A 18 17.89 39.96 9.61
CA ARG A 18 16.86 39.49 10.54
C ARG A 18 16.98 40.29 11.84
N SER A 19 15.95 41.07 12.15
CA SER A 19 15.72 41.62 13.48
C SER A 19 15.44 40.48 14.48
N PRO A 20 15.79 40.63 15.76
CA PRO A 20 15.56 39.59 16.76
C PRO A 20 14.05 39.44 16.98
N THR A 21 13.51 38.25 16.70
CA THR A 21 12.11 37.92 16.93
C THR A 21 11.82 38.00 18.43
N SER A 22 10.99 38.96 18.83
CA SER A 22 10.36 38.97 20.15
C SER A 22 9.62 37.65 20.36
N ILE A 23 9.83 36.99 21.50
CA ILE A 23 8.92 35.94 22.00
C ILE A 23 7.55 36.61 22.18
N GLY A 24 6.69 36.46 21.18
CA GLY A 24 5.30 36.88 21.26
C GLY A 24 4.57 35.91 22.18
N LEU A 25 3.88 36.47 23.18
CA LEU A 25 2.94 35.72 24.01
C LEU A 25 1.87 35.14 23.09
N VAL A 26 1.70 33.82 23.12
CA VAL A 26 0.67 33.10 22.36
C VAL A 26 -0.68 33.68 22.75
N GLY A 27 -1.36 34.34 21.80
CA GLY A 27 -2.67 34.93 22.04
C GLY A 27 -3.73 33.86 22.32
N ASP A 28 -4.72 34.21 23.15
CA ASP A 28 -5.85 33.33 23.48
C ASP A 28 -6.62 32.82 22.24
N GLU A 29 -6.60 33.59 21.15
CA GLU A 29 -7.21 33.19 19.87
C GLU A 29 -6.49 32.00 19.21
N ASP A 30 -5.16 31.93 19.31
CA ASP A 30 -4.34 30.85 18.74
C ASP A 30 -4.50 29.54 19.54
N LEU A 31 -4.61 29.65 20.86
CA LEU A 31 -4.95 28.53 21.75
C LEU A 31 -6.36 27.99 21.48
N ARG A 32 -7.33 28.89 21.24
CA ARG A 32 -8.69 28.53 20.88
C ARG A 32 -8.78 27.89 19.49
N ALA A 33 -8.00 28.36 18.52
CA ALA A 33 -7.89 27.75 17.19
C ALA A 33 -7.29 26.34 17.25
N ARG A 34 -6.21 26.14 18.04
CA ARG A 34 -5.64 24.81 18.28
C ARG A 34 -6.60 23.88 19.00
N SER A 35 -7.28 24.36 20.05
CA SER A 35 -8.31 23.59 20.77
C SER A 35 -9.46 23.17 19.85
N LYS A 36 -9.92 24.05 18.97
CA LYS A 36 -10.95 23.74 17.96
C LYS A 36 -10.45 22.72 16.93
N ALA A 37 -9.18 22.79 16.53
CA ALA A 37 -8.57 21.82 15.63
C ALA A 37 -8.43 20.44 16.28
N TYR A 38 -8.04 20.37 17.56
CA TYR A 38 -8.02 19.13 18.34
C TYR A 38 -9.42 18.53 18.47
N GLY A 39 -10.42 19.34 18.86
CA GLY A 39 -11.80 18.87 18.96
C GLY A 39 -12.39 18.41 17.61
N ALA A 40 -11.98 19.01 16.50
CA ALA A 40 -12.36 18.55 15.16
C ALA A 40 -11.69 17.22 14.78
N ALA A 41 -10.43 17.02 15.18
CA ALA A 41 -9.72 15.76 14.98
C ALA A 41 -10.32 14.63 15.84
N ASP A 42 -10.68 14.92 17.09
CA ASP A 42 -11.35 13.97 17.99
C ASP A 42 -12.74 13.59 17.47
N ALA A 43 -13.53 14.58 17.01
CA ALA A 43 -14.83 14.32 16.40
C ALA A 43 -14.73 13.50 15.10
N ALA A 44 -13.69 13.72 14.29
CA ALA A 44 -13.42 12.92 13.11
C ALA A 44 -12.98 11.49 13.45
N PHE A 45 -12.21 11.32 14.53
CA PHE A 45 -11.82 10.02 15.07
C PHE A 45 -13.02 9.24 15.62
N ASP A 46 -13.91 9.89 16.36
CA ASP A 46 -15.15 9.31 16.89
C ASP A 46 -16.13 8.93 15.77
N ALA A 47 -16.26 9.79 14.75
CA ALA A 47 -17.09 9.51 13.58
C ALA A 47 -16.56 8.31 12.78
N ARG A 48 -15.23 8.21 12.62
CA ARG A 48 -14.58 7.06 11.97
C ARG A 48 -14.70 5.79 12.79
N SER A 49 -14.54 5.87 14.10
CA SER A 49 -14.71 4.73 15.02
C SER A 49 -16.15 4.21 15.00
N LYS A 50 -17.14 5.10 14.95
CA LYS A 50 -18.56 4.73 14.79
C LYS A 50 -18.88 4.15 13.42
N ALA A 51 -18.18 4.57 12.36
CA ALA A 51 -18.34 3.98 11.03
C ALA A 51 -17.75 2.56 10.96
N ALA A 52 -16.59 2.32 11.59
CA ALA A 52 -15.95 1.00 11.66
C ALA A 52 -16.74 -0.03 12.50
N ALA A 53 -17.58 0.42 13.43
CA ALA A 53 -18.42 -0.43 14.27
C ALA A 53 -19.69 -0.96 13.58
N ARG A 54 -19.95 -0.61 12.31
CA ARG A 54 -21.16 -1.01 11.57
C ARG A 54 -21.00 -2.25 10.68
N ASP A 55 -19.85 -2.89 10.70
CA ASP A 55 -19.60 -4.13 9.93
C ASP A 55 -19.95 -5.38 10.77
N ASP A 56 -21.24 -5.49 11.15
CA ASP A 56 -21.89 -6.73 11.61
C ASP A 56 -22.18 -7.64 10.39
N GLU A 57 -21.14 -7.95 9.61
CA GLU A 57 -21.24 -9.09 8.69
C GLU A 57 -21.27 -10.36 9.54
N PRO A 58 -22.33 -11.20 9.43
CA PRO A 58 -22.46 -12.40 10.24
C PRO A 58 -21.25 -13.29 10.02
N GLU A 59 -20.65 -13.77 11.12
CA GLU A 59 -19.55 -14.72 11.03
C GLU A 59 -19.98 -15.93 10.17
N PRO A 60 -19.12 -16.38 9.24
CA PRO A 60 -19.45 -17.53 8.40
C PRO A 60 -19.73 -18.75 9.28
N GLN A 61 -20.80 -19.48 8.95
CA GLN A 61 -21.20 -20.63 9.75
C GLN A 61 -20.07 -21.68 9.78
N PRO A 62 -19.77 -22.29 10.95
CA PRO A 62 -18.76 -23.33 11.04
C PRO A 62 -19.09 -24.51 10.12
N ARG A 63 -18.08 -25.06 9.44
CA ARG A 63 -18.26 -26.26 8.61
C ARG A 63 -18.76 -27.44 9.45
N SER A 64 -19.69 -28.18 8.89
CA SER A 64 -20.17 -29.45 9.40
C SER A 64 -19.41 -30.63 8.78
N LEU A 65 -19.37 -31.79 9.45
CA LEU A 65 -18.80 -33.02 8.90
C LEU A 65 -19.54 -33.55 7.65
N ARG A 66 -20.73 -33.02 7.36
CA ARG A 66 -21.51 -33.39 6.17
C ARG A 66 -21.16 -32.55 4.96
N ASP A 67 -20.43 -31.46 5.16
CA ASP A 67 -20.02 -30.59 4.08
C ASP A 67 -18.95 -31.30 3.23
N PRO A 68 -18.88 -31.05 1.92
CA PRO A 68 -17.83 -31.59 1.09
C PRO A 68 -16.44 -31.15 1.60
N PRO A 69 -15.34 -31.83 1.24
CA PRO A 69 -14.00 -31.31 1.55
C PRO A 69 -13.78 -29.92 0.93
N TYR A 70 -13.06 -29.06 1.66
CA TYR A 70 -12.70 -27.73 1.15
C TYR A 70 -11.79 -27.83 -0.08
N THR A 71 -12.05 -27.00 -1.09
CA THR A 71 -11.21 -26.84 -2.28
C THR A 71 -11.07 -25.36 -2.61
N LEU A 72 -9.85 -24.87 -2.82
CA LEU A 72 -9.61 -23.48 -3.22
C LEU A 72 -10.34 -23.13 -4.53
N ASP A 73 -10.23 -24.01 -5.51
CA ASP A 73 -10.69 -23.82 -6.89
C ASP A 73 -10.55 -25.15 -7.64
N PRO A 74 -11.13 -25.28 -8.85
CA PRO A 74 -10.95 -26.44 -9.71
C PRO A 74 -9.46 -26.79 -9.93
N LYS A 75 -9.15 -28.08 -9.98
CA LYS A 75 -7.78 -28.55 -10.24
C LYS A 75 -7.35 -28.16 -11.66
N ILE A 76 -6.25 -27.43 -11.76
CA ILE A 76 -5.56 -27.13 -13.02
C ILE A 76 -4.39 -28.10 -13.14
N SER A 77 -4.27 -28.81 -14.26
CA SER A 77 -3.22 -29.81 -14.48
C SER A 77 -2.16 -29.40 -15.50
N ASP A 78 -2.43 -28.36 -16.28
CA ASP A 78 -1.70 -27.93 -17.48
C ASP A 78 -1.22 -26.47 -17.36
N TRP A 79 -1.00 -25.99 -16.13
CA TRP A 79 -0.64 -24.59 -15.86
C TRP A 79 0.68 -24.19 -16.53
N ASP A 80 1.68 -25.07 -16.52
CA ASP A 80 2.99 -24.78 -17.11
C ASP A 80 2.90 -24.62 -18.63
N GLU A 81 2.11 -25.45 -19.32
CA GLU A 81 1.88 -25.29 -20.77
C GLU A 81 1.11 -24.00 -21.08
N GLN A 82 0.08 -23.69 -20.30
CA GLN A 82 -0.71 -22.47 -20.45
C GLN A 82 0.17 -21.22 -20.26
N ARG A 83 0.99 -21.20 -19.21
CA ARG A 83 1.92 -20.10 -18.91
C ARG A 83 2.98 -19.94 -19.99
N ALA A 84 3.58 -21.05 -20.47
CA ALA A 84 4.54 -21.01 -21.57
C ALA A 84 3.92 -20.51 -22.89
N ALA A 85 2.67 -20.90 -23.18
CA ALA A 85 1.93 -20.39 -24.33
C ALA A 85 1.54 -18.92 -24.19
N TRP A 86 1.26 -18.44 -22.97
CA TRP A 86 1.00 -17.03 -22.69
C TRP A 86 2.26 -16.18 -22.85
N ASN A 87 3.40 -16.60 -22.28
CA ASN A 87 4.69 -15.90 -22.39
C ASN A 87 5.18 -15.76 -23.84
N ARG A 88 4.92 -16.77 -24.69
CA ARG A 88 5.23 -16.69 -26.13
C ARG A 88 4.39 -15.66 -26.88
N ARG A 89 3.18 -15.37 -26.39
CA ARG A 89 2.25 -14.40 -26.99
C ARG A 89 2.44 -12.97 -26.47
N HIS A 90 3.08 -12.81 -25.31
CA HIS A 90 3.28 -11.51 -24.64
C HIS A 90 4.78 -11.23 -24.39
N PRO A 91 5.58 -11.02 -25.45
CA PRO A 91 7.01 -10.74 -25.33
C PRO A 91 7.33 -9.41 -24.63
N GLU A 92 6.36 -8.50 -24.52
CA GLU A 92 6.48 -7.20 -23.84
C GLU A 92 6.58 -7.31 -22.31
N THR A 93 6.11 -8.41 -21.73
CA THR A 93 6.15 -8.68 -20.28
C THR A 93 6.89 -9.99 -20.01
N PRO A 94 8.23 -10.01 -20.16
CA PRO A 94 8.99 -11.23 -19.94
C PRO A 94 9.02 -11.60 -18.45
N PRO A 95 9.06 -12.91 -18.13
CA PRO A 95 9.18 -13.41 -16.76
C PRO A 95 10.53 -13.14 -16.11
N PHE A 96 11.53 -12.81 -16.92
CA PHE A 96 12.86 -12.40 -16.46
C PHE A 96 13.16 -10.99 -16.97
N LEU A 97 13.57 -10.10 -16.07
CA LEU A 97 13.93 -8.72 -16.40
C LEU A 97 15.29 -8.64 -17.13
N ASN A 98 16.15 -9.61 -16.91
CA ASN A 98 17.41 -9.85 -17.61
C ASN A 98 17.77 -11.34 -17.51
N ASN A 99 18.92 -11.77 -18.04
CA ASN A 99 19.29 -13.20 -18.06
C ASN A 99 19.38 -13.90 -16.68
N VAL A 100 19.34 -13.18 -15.56
CA VAL A 100 19.51 -13.73 -14.20
C VAL A 100 18.37 -13.33 -13.25
N LYS A 101 17.77 -12.16 -13.43
CA LYS A 101 16.83 -11.55 -12.49
C LYS A 101 15.39 -11.91 -12.89
N PRO A 102 14.70 -12.78 -12.13
CA PRO A 102 13.29 -13.03 -12.35
C PRO A 102 12.44 -11.79 -12.02
N ARG A 103 11.27 -11.70 -12.63
CA ARG A 103 10.21 -10.77 -12.22
C ARG A 103 9.59 -11.30 -10.93
N VAL A 104 9.61 -10.48 -9.89
CA VAL A 104 9.14 -10.86 -8.56
C VAL A 104 8.06 -9.88 -8.12
N MET A 105 6.96 -10.42 -7.60
CA MET A 105 5.89 -9.66 -6.94
C MET A 105 5.91 -9.95 -5.45
N LEU A 106 6.15 -8.92 -4.64
CA LEU A 106 6.04 -9.00 -3.19
C LEU A 106 4.56 -8.87 -2.79
N VAL A 107 4.04 -9.86 -2.07
CA VAL A 107 2.65 -9.93 -1.65
C VAL A 107 2.59 -9.76 -0.14
N THR A 108 1.88 -8.73 0.30
CA THR A 108 1.62 -8.48 1.73
C THR A 108 0.17 -8.08 1.91
N GLY A 109 -0.33 -8.10 3.14
CA GLY A 109 -1.67 -7.61 3.41
C GLY A 109 -1.95 -7.46 4.90
N SER A 110 -3.10 -6.89 5.19
CA SER A 110 -3.65 -6.78 6.55
C SER A 110 -5.16 -7.01 6.50
N SER A 111 -5.78 -7.10 7.69
CA SER A 111 -7.24 -7.08 7.78
C SER A 111 -7.80 -5.78 7.15
N PRO A 112 -9.00 -5.82 6.53
CA PRO A 112 -9.71 -4.61 6.12
C PRO A 112 -10.17 -3.77 7.31
N LYS A 113 -10.47 -4.42 8.43
CA LYS A 113 -10.91 -3.76 9.66
C LYS A 113 -9.71 -3.09 10.33
N SER A 114 -9.94 -1.93 10.94
CA SER A 114 -8.93 -1.26 11.78
C SER A 114 -8.46 -2.19 12.89
N CYS A 115 -7.18 -2.06 13.25
CA CYS A 115 -6.62 -2.82 14.36
C CYS A 115 -7.36 -2.49 15.67
N GLU A 116 -7.63 -3.50 16.51
CA GLU A 116 -8.23 -3.33 17.84
C GLU A 116 -7.42 -2.35 18.71
N ASN A 117 -6.10 -2.43 18.61
CA ASN A 117 -5.20 -1.42 19.16
C ASN A 117 -4.95 -0.32 18.12
N PRO A 118 -5.31 0.95 18.39
CA PRO A 118 -5.12 2.06 17.45
C PRO A 118 -3.67 2.27 17.00
N VAL A 119 -2.68 1.89 17.83
CA VAL A 119 -1.26 2.00 17.47
C VAL A 119 -0.88 0.95 16.40
N GLY A 120 -1.65 -0.13 16.27
CA GLY A 120 -1.44 -1.20 15.28
C GLY A 120 -1.43 -0.68 13.85
N ASP A 121 -2.39 0.16 13.48
CA ASP A 121 -2.48 0.75 12.14
C ASP A 121 -1.24 1.61 11.81
N HIS A 122 -0.66 2.28 12.82
CA HIS A 122 0.60 3.02 12.65
C HIS A 122 1.79 2.09 12.36
N TYR A 123 1.86 0.92 13.01
CA TYR A 123 2.89 -0.09 12.69
C TYR A 123 2.69 -0.73 11.32
N LEU A 124 1.44 -0.97 10.90
CA LEU A 124 1.13 -1.44 9.55
C LEU A 124 1.61 -0.43 8.50
N LEU A 125 1.38 0.87 8.73
CA LEU A 125 1.87 1.94 7.86
C LEU A 125 3.40 1.96 7.76
N LYS A 126 4.11 1.80 8.89
CA LYS A 126 5.58 1.73 8.90
C LYS A 126 6.09 0.48 8.18
N SER A 127 5.40 -0.65 8.36
CA SER A 127 5.73 -1.93 7.71
C SER A 127 5.60 -1.83 6.18
N ILE A 128 4.50 -1.26 5.67
CA ILE A 128 4.33 -1.11 4.23
C ILE A 128 5.29 -0.08 3.64
N LYS A 129 5.57 1.02 4.35
CA LYS A 129 6.63 1.97 3.93
C LYS A 129 7.97 1.27 3.75
N ASN A 130 8.38 0.45 4.72
CA ASN A 130 9.64 -0.29 4.64
C ASN A 130 9.69 -1.22 3.42
N LYS A 131 8.60 -1.94 3.14
CA LYS A 131 8.49 -2.83 1.98
C LYS A 131 8.50 -2.06 0.66
N ILE A 132 7.80 -0.93 0.57
CA ILE A 132 7.80 -0.06 -0.62
C ILE A 132 9.22 0.44 -0.89
N ASP A 133 9.92 0.93 0.12
CA ASP A 133 11.30 1.42 -0.02
C ASP A 133 12.23 0.29 -0.50
N TYR A 134 12.09 -0.93 0.04
CA TYR A 134 12.82 -2.11 -0.40
C TYR A 134 12.50 -2.48 -1.87
N CYS A 135 11.21 -2.61 -2.21
CA CYS A 135 10.76 -2.97 -3.56
C CYS A 135 11.22 -1.95 -4.59
N ARG A 136 11.22 -0.66 -4.26
CA ARG A 136 11.72 0.41 -5.14
C ARG A 136 13.21 0.28 -5.43
N ILE A 137 14.03 -0.03 -4.42
CA ILE A 137 15.48 -0.21 -4.59
C ILE A 137 15.78 -1.47 -5.40
N HIS A 138 15.05 -2.55 -5.15
CA HIS A 138 15.28 -3.85 -5.79
C HIS A 138 14.49 -4.04 -7.11
N GLY A 139 13.65 -3.08 -7.51
CA GLY A 139 12.81 -3.17 -8.71
C GLY A 139 11.87 -4.37 -8.66
N LEU A 140 11.14 -4.51 -7.54
CA LEU A 140 10.10 -5.53 -7.33
C LEU A 140 8.72 -4.85 -7.42
N GLU A 141 7.75 -5.59 -7.92
CA GLU A 141 6.34 -5.17 -7.86
C GLU A 141 5.79 -5.47 -6.47
N ILE A 142 4.82 -4.70 -5.98
CA ILE A 142 4.20 -4.92 -4.67
C ILE A 142 2.69 -4.97 -4.78
N PHE A 143 2.09 -5.99 -4.17
CA PHE A 143 0.66 -6.15 -4.03
C PHE A 143 0.28 -6.10 -2.54
N TYR A 144 -0.63 -5.18 -2.18
CA TYR A 144 -1.13 -5.04 -0.81
C TYR A 144 -2.60 -5.46 -0.74
N ASN A 145 -2.87 -6.62 -0.15
CA ASN A 145 -4.23 -7.11 0.01
C ASN A 145 -4.89 -6.57 1.29
N MET A 146 -6.13 -6.12 1.17
CA MET A 146 -7.03 -5.81 2.29
C MET A 146 -8.36 -6.55 2.20
N ALA A 147 -8.55 -7.43 1.21
CA ALA A 147 -9.79 -8.17 1.01
C ALA A 147 -9.72 -9.58 1.60
N LEU A 148 -10.82 -10.04 2.18
CA LEU A 148 -11.01 -11.45 2.51
C LEU A 148 -11.65 -12.14 1.30
N LEU A 149 -10.87 -12.93 0.56
CA LEU A 149 -11.31 -13.59 -0.67
C LEU A 149 -12.15 -14.84 -0.41
N ASP A 150 -11.91 -15.50 0.72
CA ASP A 150 -12.60 -16.70 1.14
C ASP A 150 -12.87 -16.62 2.65
N ALA A 151 -14.15 -16.68 3.01
CA ALA A 151 -14.59 -16.60 4.40
C ALA A 151 -14.11 -17.80 5.23
N GLU A 152 -13.89 -18.96 4.61
CA GLU A 152 -13.41 -20.16 5.29
C GLU A 152 -11.91 -20.10 5.60
N LEU A 153 -11.14 -19.37 4.81
CA LEU A 153 -9.70 -19.19 5.00
C LEU A 153 -9.37 -17.81 5.59
N ALA A 154 -10.00 -17.48 6.71
CA ALA A 154 -9.74 -16.23 7.43
C ALA A 154 -8.37 -16.21 8.13
N GLY A 155 -7.97 -14.99 8.55
CA GLY A 155 -6.73 -14.77 9.31
C GLY A 155 -5.48 -15.12 8.49
N PHE A 156 -4.56 -15.88 9.10
CA PHE A 156 -3.27 -16.22 8.47
C PHE A 156 -3.39 -17.12 7.22
N TRP A 157 -4.55 -17.77 7.04
CA TRP A 157 -4.83 -18.64 5.89
C TRP A 157 -5.28 -17.89 4.65
N ALA A 158 -5.69 -16.62 4.78
CA ALA A 158 -6.21 -15.80 3.69
C ALA A 158 -5.21 -15.58 2.55
N LYS A 159 -3.91 -15.83 2.82
CA LYS A 159 -2.85 -15.79 1.81
C LYS A 159 -2.97 -16.90 0.76
N LEU A 160 -3.55 -18.06 1.07
CA LEU A 160 -3.65 -19.17 0.12
C LEU A 160 -4.54 -18.85 -1.10
N PRO A 161 -5.81 -18.40 -0.93
CA PRO A 161 -6.66 -18.02 -2.06
C PRO A 161 -6.09 -16.79 -2.78
N LEU A 162 -5.50 -15.86 -2.04
CA LEU A 162 -4.84 -14.68 -2.61
C LEU A 162 -3.69 -15.07 -3.55
N LEU A 163 -2.76 -15.89 -3.06
CA LEU A 163 -1.61 -16.31 -3.86
C LEU A 163 -2.08 -17.05 -5.11
N ARG A 164 -3.02 -17.99 -4.97
CA ARG A 164 -3.56 -18.72 -6.13
C ARG A 164 -4.18 -17.77 -7.17
N ALA A 165 -4.99 -16.81 -6.73
CA ALA A 165 -5.58 -15.83 -7.63
C ALA A 165 -4.50 -14.99 -8.35
N LEU A 166 -3.46 -14.57 -7.62
CA LEU A 166 -2.35 -13.81 -8.19
C LEU A 166 -1.50 -14.64 -9.17
N PHE A 167 -1.23 -15.91 -8.89
CA PHE A 167 -0.53 -16.81 -9.81
C PHE A 167 -1.26 -16.91 -11.15
N LEU A 168 -2.59 -17.04 -11.12
CA LEU A 168 -3.41 -17.17 -12.32
C LEU A 168 -3.58 -15.83 -13.06
N ALA A 169 -3.66 -14.72 -12.34
CA ALA A 169 -3.84 -13.39 -12.91
C ALA A 169 -2.55 -12.81 -13.51
N HIS A 170 -1.39 -13.18 -12.97
CA HIS A 170 -0.07 -12.65 -13.36
C HIS A 170 0.89 -13.75 -13.84
N PRO A 171 0.64 -14.38 -15.00
CA PRO A 171 1.52 -15.40 -15.58
C PRO A 171 2.93 -14.88 -15.91
N GLU A 172 3.10 -13.57 -16.09
CA GLU A 172 4.38 -12.89 -16.30
C GLU A 172 5.27 -12.87 -15.05
N VAL A 173 4.72 -13.07 -13.85
CA VAL A 173 5.52 -13.09 -12.62
C VAL A 173 6.14 -14.48 -12.47
N GLU A 174 7.44 -14.53 -12.16
CA GLU A 174 8.16 -15.79 -11.96
C GLU A 174 8.15 -16.21 -10.49
N PHE A 175 8.31 -15.25 -9.57
CA PHE A 175 8.26 -15.52 -8.14
C PHE A 175 7.32 -14.58 -7.39
N PHE A 176 6.57 -15.16 -6.46
CA PHE A 176 5.82 -14.42 -5.46
C PHE A 176 6.55 -14.51 -4.12
N TRP A 177 6.73 -13.36 -3.46
CA TRP A 177 7.42 -13.25 -2.18
C TRP A 177 6.48 -12.75 -1.09
#